data_AF-A0A011QI50-F1
#
_entry.id   AF-A0A011QI50-F1
#
_cell.length_a   1.000
_cell.length_b   1.000
_cell.length_c   1.000
_cell.angle_alpha   90.00
_cell.angle_beta   90.00
_cell.angle_gamma   90.00
#
_symmetry.space_group_name_H-M   'P 1'
#
loop_
_entity.id
_entity.type
_entity.pdbx_description
1 polymer ?
#
loop_
_entity_poly.entity_id
_entity_poly.type
_entity_poly.pdbx_seq_one_letter_code
_entity_poly.pdbx_strand_id
1 'polypeptide(L)'
;MAPFETKDLILTAGVVVTLVLGIWNAVANARSSRRTTFINTVTSQRVKWIEQLRKDIATFSGLTYTWCFSSLEDKPQEDDVLREIDLLRHLIKLRLNPSGGPDQEITKLLDAIPTLTHESTHDQLRAALEQLTIVSQALLKAEWDKVKKESHAGDGFSGLRRVAIVLSSGWLLMVFTLLIIEGSPFPWHKLLVSGLMPVAVVWGIWWIWAGFRRRDV
;
A
#
# COMPACT_ATOMS: atom_id res chain seq x y z
N MET A 1 46.24 38.57 9.63
CA MET A 1 45.22 37.77 8.91
C MET A 1 46.00 36.68 8.20
N ALA A 2 46.03 35.45 8.74
CA ALA A 2 46.79 34.37 8.12
C ALA A 2 46.17 34.08 6.74
N PRO A 3 46.97 33.90 5.67
CA PRO A 3 46.44 33.58 4.36
C PRO A 3 45.77 32.20 4.43
N PHE A 4 44.50 32.13 4.05
CA PHE A 4 43.79 30.86 3.95
C PHE A 4 44.56 29.94 2.98
N GLU A 5 45.06 28.81 3.48
CA GLU A 5 45.71 27.81 2.65
C GLU A 5 44.64 27.08 1.83
N THR A 6 44.91 26.78 0.57
CA THR A 6 43.94 26.16 -0.36
C THR A 6 43.32 24.87 0.21
N LYS A 7 44.05 24.17 1.09
CA LYS A 7 43.64 22.95 1.78
C LYS A 7 42.48 23.20 2.75
N ASP A 8 42.50 24.31 3.48
CA ASP A 8 41.44 24.65 4.45
C ASP A 8 40.13 24.97 3.73
N LEU A 9 40.22 25.56 2.54
CA LEU A 9 39.07 25.87 1.69
C LEU A 9 38.44 24.58 1.14
N ILE A 10 39.27 23.61 0.72
CA ILE A 10 38.81 22.29 0.25
C ILE A 10 38.14 21.51 1.39
N LEU A 11 38.74 21.49 2.58
CA LEU A 11 38.17 20.81 3.76
C LEU A 11 36.83 21.42 4.17
N THR A 12 36.76 22.74 4.24
CA THR A 12 35.51 23.47 4.57
C THR A 12 34.43 23.20 3.53
N ALA A 13 34.78 23.21 2.23
CA ALA A 13 33.85 22.87 1.15
C ALA A 13 33.31 21.44 1.29
N GLY A 14 34.17 20.47 1.63
CA GLY A 14 33.76 19.08 1.87
C GLY A 14 32.76 18.93 3.02
N VAL A 15 32.99 19.63 4.13
CA VAL A 15 32.06 19.64 5.28
C VAL A 15 30.71 20.23 4.88
N VAL A 16 30.71 21.36 4.17
CA VAL A 16 29.46 22.02 3.72
C VAL A 16 28.68 21.12 2.75
N VAL A 17 29.35 20.49 1.78
CA VAL A 17 28.70 19.57 0.83
C VAL A 17 28.07 18.39 1.56
N THR A 18 28.79 17.78 2.50
CA THR A 18 28.29 16.64 3.28
C THR A 18 27.08 17.04 4.14
N LEU A 19 27.11 18.23 4.75
CA LEU A 19 26.01 18.77 5.53
C LEU A 19 24.75 18.97 4.64
N VAL A 20 24.91 19.57 3.46
CA VAL A 20 23.80 19.80 2.52
C VAL A 20 23.20 18.49 2.05
N LEU A 21 24.03 17.49 1.72
CA LEU A 21 23.56 16.15 1.34
C LEU A 21 22.83 15.45 2.49
N GLY A 22 23.33 15.60 3.72
CA GLY A 22 22.68 15.07 4.93
C GLY A 22 21.30 15.67 5.16
N ILE A 23 21.18 17.00 5.07
CA ILE A 23 19.90 17.72 5.19
C ILE A 23 18.94 17.30 4.07
N TRP A 24 19.43 17.22 2.83
CA TRP A 24 18.62 16.78 1.68
C TRP A 24 18.06 15.37 1.90
N ASN A 25 18.91 14.44 2.33
CA ASN A 25 18.49 13.06 2.58
C ASN A 25 17.50 12.97 3.76
N ALA A 26 17.73 13.71 4.84
CA ALA A 26 16.82 13.79 5.97
C ALA A 26 15.44 14.33 5.57
N VAL A 27 15.39 15.42 4.78
CA VAL A 27 14.13 16.00 4.28
C VAL A 27 13.43 15.05 3.32
N ALA A 28 14.16 14.42 2.40
CA ALA A 28 13.61 13.43 1.47
C ALA A 28 13.01 12.22 2.20
N ASN A 29 13.72 11.67 3.20
CA ASN A 29 13.24 10.57 4.03
C ASN A 29 12.03 10.97 4.88
N ALA A 30 12.04 12.15 5.50
CA ALA A 30 10.92 12.63 6.30
C ALA A 30 9.65 12.79 5.46
N ARG A 31 9.76 13.37 4.25
CA ARG A 31 8.62 13.50 3.33
C ARG A 31 8.12 12.14 2.84
N SER A 32 9.03 11.22 2.49
CA SER A 32 8.65 9.88 2.07
C SER A 32 7.96 9.10 3.19
N SER A 33 8.49 9.19 4.42
CA SER A 33 7.95 8.52 5.61
C SER A 33 6.51 8.94 5.90
N ARG A 34 6.23 10.25 5.90
CA ARG A 34 4.86 10.78 6.12
C ARG A 34 3.84 10.23 5.11
N ARG A 35 4.22 10.16 3.82
CA ARG A 35 3.35 9.64 2.76
C ARG A 35 3.08 8.15 2.93
N THR A 36 4.10 7.38 3.28
CA THR A 36 3.95 5.94 3.54
C THR A 36 3.08 5.67 4.77
N THR A 37 3.23 6.43 5.86
CA THR A 37 2.36 6.31 7.04
C THR A 37 0.90 6.59 6.69
N PHE A 38 0.62 7.67 5.96
CA PHE A 38 -0.75 8.00 5.55
C PHE A 38 -1.40 6.90 4.70
N ILE A 39 -0.68 6.39 3.69
CA ILE A 39 -1.17 5.30 2.82
C ILE A 39 -1.45 4.05 3.67
N ASN A 40 -0.50 3.64 4.51
CA ASN A 40 -0.65 2.46 5.36
C ASN A 40 -1.85 2.59 6.32
N THR A 41 -2.07 3.78 6.89
CA THR A 41 -3.24 4.03 7.73
C THR A 41 -4.55 3.91 6.94
N VAL A 42 -4.68 4.56 5.79
CA VAL A 42 -5.91 4.50 4.97
C VAL A 42 -6.20 3.07 4.50
N THR A 43 -5.18 2.37 4.00
CA THR A 43 -5.31 0.97 3.58
C THR A 43 -5.71 0.06 4.75
N SER A 44 -5.16 0.28 5.95
CA SER A 44 -5.55 -0.48 7.15
C SER A 44 -7.00 -0.23 7.57
N GLN A 45 -7.50 1.02 7.44
CA GLN A 45 -8.89 1.34 7.72
C GLN A 45 -9.83 0.73 6.69
N ARG A 46 -9.44 0.69 5.41
CA ARG A 46 -10.23 0.02 4.36
C ARG A 46 -10.34 -1.49 4.58
N VAL A 47 -9.26 -2.16 5.01
CA VAL A 47 -9.31 -3.59 5.37
C VAL A 47 -10.28 -3.83 6.53
N LYS A 48 -10.27 -2.97 7.55
CA LYS A 48 -11.24 -3.05 8.66
C LYS A 48 -12.67 -2.84 8.17
N TRP A 49 -12.91 -1.88 7.27
CA TRP A 49 -14.22 -1.64 6.67
C TRP A 49 -14.71 -2.86 5.86
N ILE A 50 -13.85 -3.49 5.04
CA ILE A 50 -14.16 -4.74 4.30
C ILE A 50 -14.60 -5.84 5.27
N GLU A 51 -13.86 -6.05 6.35
CA GLU A 51 -14.14 -7.11 7.31
C GLU A 51 -15.44 -6.87 8.06
N GLN A 52 -15.70 -5.63 8.48
CA GLN A 52 -16.94 -5.27 9.15
C GLN A 52 -18.14 -5.39 8.22
N LEU A 53 -18.03 -4.96 6.97
CA LEU A 53 -19.10 -5.08 5.98
C LEU A 53 -19.45 -6.55 5.72
N ARG A 54 -18.45 -7.43 5.59
CA ARG A 54 -18.66 -8.88 5.44
C ARG A 54 -19.44 -9.46 6.62
N LYS A 55 -19.07 -9.11 7.86
CA LYS A 55 -19.74 -9.59 9.07
C LYS A 55 -21.19 -9.13 9.12
N ASP A 56 -21.43 -7.84 8.91
CA ASP A 56 -22.78 -7.29 9.01
C ASP A 56 -23.72 -7.88 7.95
N ILE A 57 -23.24 -8.09 6.72
CA ILE A 57 -24.03 -8.75 5.67
C ILE A 57 -24.31 -10.21 6.02
N ALA A 58 -23.32 -10.94 6.54
CA ALA A 58 -23.51 -12.33 6.97
C ALA A 58 -24.52 -12.44 8.12
N THR A 59 -24.42 -11.56 9.12
CA THR A 59 -25.37 -11.50 10.24
C THR A 59 -26.77 -11.13 9.76
N PHE A 60 -26.90 -10.13 8.88
CA PHE A 60 -28.17 -9.71 8.32
C PHE A 60 -28.85 -10.86 7.56
N SER A 61 -28.13 -11.53 6.66
CA SER A 61 -28.66 -12.65 5.90
C SER A 61 -29.02 -13.84 6.80
N GLY A 62 -28.18 -14.13 7.80
CA GLY A 62 -28.41 -15.20 8.77
C GLY A 62 -29.66 -14.95 9.61
N LEU A 63 -29.78 -13.78 10.22
CA LEU A 63 -30.95 -13.41 11.03
C LEU A 63 -32.23 -13.39 10.20
N THR A 64 -32.19 -12.83 8.98
CA THR A 64 -33.35 -12.81 8.08
C THR A 64 -33.79 -14.22 7.72
N TYR A 65 -32.85 -15.09 7.37
CA TYR A 65 -33.14 -16.49 7.07
C TYR A 65 -33.70 -17.21 8.30
N THR A 66 -33.06 -17.06 9.45
CA THR A 66 -33.55 -17.69 10.69
C THR A 66 -34.95 -17.20 11.03
N TRP A 67 -35.23 -15.91 10.99
CA TRP A 67 -36.56 -15.40 11.30
C TRP A 67 -37.65 -15.93 10.33
N CYS A 68 -37.40 -15.97 9.02
CA CYS A 68 -38.42 -16.43 8.06
C CYS A 68 -38.58 -17.97 8.03
N PHE A 69 -37.52 -18.74 8.29
CA PHE A 69 -37.53 -20.20 8.14
C PHE A 69 -37.56 -20.97 9.47
N SER A 70 -37.38 -20.30 10.60
CA SER A 70 -37.61 -20.90 11.92
C SER A 70 -38.93 -20.36 12.47
N SER A 71 -39.69 -21.21 13.15
CA SER A 71 -40.93 -20.83 13.84
C SER A 71 -40.61 -19.97 15.08
N LEU A 72 -40.00 -18.81 14.86
CA LEU A 72 -39.78 -17.76 15.85
C LEU A 72 -41.01 -16.86 16.02
N GLU A 73 -41.98 -17.00 15.12
CA GLU A 73 -43.29 -16.34 15.18
C GLU A 73 -43.92 -16.54 16.57
N ASP A 74 -44.40 -15.44 17.15
CA ASP A 74 -45.04 -15.36 18.48
C ASP A 74 -44.11 -15.63 19.67
N LYS A 75 -42.78 -15.65 19.47
CA LYS A 75 -41.82 -15.73 20.59
C LYS A 75 -41.40 -14.34 21.05
N PRO A 76 -41.14 -14.14 22.35
CA PRO A 76 -40.67 -12.86 22.87
C PRO A 76 -39.33 -12.39 22.29
N GLN A 77 -38.60 -13.28 21.60
CA GLN A 77 -37.32 -13.00 20.94
C GLN A 77 -37.49 -12.39 19.54
N GLU A 78 -38.69 -12.44 18.96
CA GLU A 78 -38.96 -11.97 17.60
C GLU A 78 -38.69 -10.47 17.46
N ASP A 79 -39.22 -9.65 18.37
CA ASP A 79 -39.00 -8.19 18.38
C ASP A 79 -37.52 -7.81 18.45
N ASP A 80 -36.72 -8.61 19.16
CA ASP A 80 -35.27 -8.40 19.26
C ASP A 80 -34.58 -8.66 17.93
N VAL A 81 -34.94 -9.76 17.27
CA VAL A 81 -34.38 -10.16 15.97
C VAL A 81 -34.77 -9.16 14.88
N LEU A 82 -36.04 -8.73 14.83
CA LEU A 82 -36.53 -7.76 13.84
C LEU A 82 -35.81 -6.42 13.97
N ARG A 83 -35.61 -5.94 15.20
CA ARG A 83 -34.86 -4.71 15.46
C ARG A 83 -33.40 -4.83 15.02
N GLU A 84 -32.77 -5.98 15.26
CA GLU A 84 -31.39 -6.21 14.85
C GLU A 84 -31.25 -6.28 13.32
N ILE A 85 -32.20 -6.93 12.64
CA ILE A 85 -32.27 -6.96 11.16
C ILE A 85 -32.37 -5.54 10.60
N ASP A 86 -33.27 -4.69 11.13
CA ASP A 86 -33.45 -3.32 10.64
C ASP A 86 -32.23 -2.43 10.93
N LEU A 87 -31.63 -2.59 12.12
CA LEU A 87 -30.38 -1.91 12.47
C LEU A 87 -29.26 -2.30 11.50
N LEU A 88 -29.08 -3.58 11.21
CA LEU A 88 -28.06 -4.05 10.26
C LEU A 88 -28.31 -3.52 8.85
N ARG A 89 -29.57 -3.53 8.40
CA ARG A 89 -29.96 -2.95 7.11
C ARG A 89 -29.49 -1.50 6.99
N HIS A 90 -29.75 -0.67 8.00
CA HIS A 90 -29.33 0.74 8.00
C HIS A 90 -27.82 0.91 8.14
N LEU A 91 -27.16 0.12 9.00
CA LEU A 91 -25.70 0.16 9.13
C LEU A 91 -24.98 -0.20 7.82
N ILE A 92 -25.44 -1.22 7.12
CA ILE A 92 -24.87 -1.61 5.83
C ILE A 92 -25.06 -0.46 4.83
N LYS A 93 -26.27 0.10 4.71
CA LYS A 93 -26.54 1.24 3.80
C LYS A 93 -25.65 2.45 4.08
N LEU A 94 -25.38 2.77 5.35
CA LEU A 94 -24.50 3.89 5.73
C LEU A 94 -23.02 3.67 5.35
N ARG A 95 -22.58 2.42 5.21
CA ARG A 95 -21.20 2.09 4.82
C ARG A 95 -20.98 1.99 3.32
N LEU A 96 -22.06 1.85 2.55
CA LEU A 96 -22.04 1.75 1.10
C LEU A 96 -22.08 3.13 0.46
N ASN A 97 -21.51 3.23 -0.74
CA ASN A 97 -21.57 4.48 -1.49
C ASN A 97 -22.83 4.52 -2.37
N PRO A 98 -23.74 5.51 -2.20
CA PRO A 98 -24.98 5.59 -2.99
C PRO A 98 -24.77 5.78 -4.49
N SER A 99 -23.57 6.18 -4.94
CA SER A 99 -23.25 6.39 -6.37
C SER A 99 -22.52 5.21 -7.04
N GLY A 100 -22.22 4.13 -6.32
CA GLY A 100 -21.50 2.96 -6.84
C GLY A 100 -22.44 1.92 -7.47
N GLY A 101 -22.05 1.32 -8.60
CA GLY A 101 -22.84 0.27 -9.28
C GLY A 101 -23.21 -0.92 -8.36
N PRO A 102 -22.22 -1.68 -7.83
CA PRO A 102 -22.50 -2.79 -6.92
C PRO A 102 -23.11 -2.33 -5.59
N ASP A 103 -22.71 -1.18 -5.05
CA ASP A 103 -23.29 -0.60 -3.83
C ASP A 103 -24.80 -0.30 -3.97
N GLN A 104 -25.22 0.22 -5.13
CA GLN A 104 -26.63 0.48 -5.43
C GLN A 104 -27.42 -0.82 -5.53
N GLU A 105 -26.85 -1.86 -6.15
CA GLU A 105 -27.51 -3.16 -6.25
C GLU A 105 -27.70 -3.79 -4.86
N ILE A 106 -26.69 -3.75 -4.00
CA ILE A 106 -26.80 -4.17 -2.60
C ILE A 106 -27.89 -3.37 -1.89
N THR A 107 -27.91 -2.04 -2.07
CA THR A 107 -28.92 -1.17 -1.44
C THR A 107 -30.34 -1.54 -1.88
N LYS A 108 -30.55 -1.83 -3.16
CA LYS A 108 -31.86 -2.26 -3.69
C LYS A 108 -32.29 -3.60 -3.07
N LEU A 109 -31.37 -4.55 -2.94
CA LEU A 109 -31.65 -5.85 -2.32
C LEU A 109 -32.01 -5.69 -0.84
N LEU A 110 -31.28 -4.85 -0.10
CA LEU A 110 -31.57 -4.53 1.31
C LEU A 110 -32.94 -3.86 1.50
N ASP A 111 -33.43 -3.14 0.49
CA ASP A 111 -34.76 -2.53 0.54
C ASP A 111 -35.87 -3.50 0.12
N ALA A 112 -35.57 -4.48 -0.73
CA ALA A 112 -36.52 -5.49 -1.19
C ALA A 112 -36.73 -6.64 -0.18
N ILE A 113 -35.67 -7.11 0.47
CA ILE A 113 -35.70 -8.29 1.36
C ILE A 113 -36.80 -8.22 2.45
N PRO A 114 -37.01 -7.09 3.17
CA PRO A 114 -38.08 -6.98 4.16
C PRO A 114 -39.49 -7.13 3.61
N THR A 115 -39.68 -7.06 2.28
CA THR A 115 -40.99 -7.25 1.64
C THR A 115 -41.26 -8.70 1.23
N LEU A 116 -40.24 -9.57 1.30
CA LEU A 116 -40.28 -10.97 0.85
C LEU A 116 -40.45 -11.97 2.01
N THR A 117 -40.90 -11.49 3.16
CA THR A 117 -40.90 -12.22 4.43
C THR A 117 -42.11 -13.13 4.61
N HIS A 118 -43.06 -13.08 3.69
CA HIS A 118 -44.22 -13.97 3.69
C HIS A 118 -43.84 -15.38 3.19
N GLU A 119 -44.52 -16.40 3.71
CA GLU A 119 -44.27 -17.81 3.35
C GLU A 119 -44.34 -18.05 1.84
N SER A 120 -45.30 -17.41 1.16
CA SER A 120 -45.49 -17.50 -0.30
C SER A 120 -44.30 -16.98 -1.13
N THR A 121 -43.43 -16.17 -0.53
CA THR A 121 -42.27 -15.54 -1.18
C THR A 121 -40.93 -16.09 -0.70
N HIS A 122 -40.91 -17.18 0.09
CA HIS A 122 -39.69 -17.76 0.64
C HIS A 122 -38.63 -18.14 -0.42
N ASP A 123 -39.05 -18.63 -1.59
CA ASP A 123 -38.11 -18.92 -2.67
C ASP A 123 -37.48 -17.63 -3.24
N GLN A 124 -38.27 -16.55 -3.35
CA GLN A 124 -37.78 -15.24 -3.78
C GLN A 124 -36.85 -14.62 -2.74
N LEU A 125 -37.17 -14.77 -1.45
CA LEU A 125 -36.31 -14.34 -0.35
C LEU A 125 -34.95 -15.06 -0.39
N ARG A 126 -34.96 -16.39 -0.56
CA ARG A 126 -33.72 -17.17 -0.69
C ARG A 126 -32.88 -16.69 -1.86
N ALA A 127 -33.50 -16.49 -3.03
CA ALA A 127 -32.82 -15.96 -4.20
C ALA A 127 -32.27 -14.54 -3.97
N ALA A 128 -33.02 -13.67 -3.28
CA ALA A 128 -32.57 -12.32 -2.94
C ALA A 128 -31.38 -12.31 -1.98
N LEU A 129 -31.37 -13.19 -0.97
CA LEU A 129 -30.25 -13.35 -0.02
C LEU A 129 -29.00 -13.93 -0.71
N GLU A 130 -29.18 -14.86 -1.64
CA GLU A 130 -28.10 -15.39 -2.46
C GLU A 130 -27.52 -14.31 -3.38
N GLN A 131 -28.37 -13.56 -4.08
CA GLN A 131 -27.95 -12.44 -4.91
C GLN A 131 -27.22 -11.38 -4.09
N LEU A 132 -27.72 -11.04 -2.89
CA LEU A 132 -27.05 -10.13 -1.96
C LEU A 132 -25.63 -10.63 -1.66
N THR A 133 -25.46 -11.92 -1.41
CA THR A 133 -24.16 -12.53 -1.16
C THR A 133 -23.23 -12.42 -2.36
N ILE A 134 -23.71 -12.73 -3.57
CA ILE A 134 -22.93 -12.69 -4.82
C ILE A 134 -22.43 -11.26 -5.10
N VAL A 135 -23.32 -10.28 -5.07
CA VAL A 135 -22.98 -8.88 -5.35
C VAL A 135 -22.01 -8.34 -4.29
N SER A 136 -22.23 -8.70 -3.02
CA SER A 136 -21.33 -8.34 -1.93
C SER A 136 -19.93 -8.95 -2.12
N GLN A 137 -19.83 -10.22 -2.49
CA GLN A 137 -18.54 -10.85 -2.79
C GLN A 137 -17.81 -10.14 -3.94
N ALA A 138 -18.52 -9.74 -4.99
CA ALA A 138 -17.95 -9.00 -6.10
C ALA A 138 -17.40 -7.63 -5.65
N LEU A 139 -18.17 -6.87 -4.86
CA LEU A 139 -17.73 -5.61 -4.27
C LEU A 139 -16.48 -5.79 -3.39
N LEU A 140 -16.52 -6.75 -2.46
CA LEU A 140 -15.42 -7.02 -1.54
C LEU A 140 -14.14 -7.45 -2.28
N LYS A 141 -14.28 -8.24 -3.36
CA LYS A 141 -13.14 -8.64 -4.21
C LYS A 141 -12.52 -7.43 -4.90
N ALA A 142 -13.35 -6.55 -5.48
CA ALA A 142 -12.87 -5.34 -6.14
C ALA A 142 -12.10 -4.42 -5.18
N GLU A 143 -12.62 -4.23 -3.97
CA GLU A 143 -11.95 -3.43 -2.92
C GLU A 143 -10.67 -4.09 -2.40
N TRP A 144 -10.67 -5.42 -2.25
CA TRP A 144 -9.48 -6.18 -1.87
C TRP A 144 -8.35 -6.05 -2.92
N ASP A 145 -8.69 -6.07 -4.20
CA ASP A 145 -7.69 -5.91 -5.26
C ASP A 145 -7.16 -4.45 -5.33
N LYS A 146 -7.96 -3.45 -4.96
CA LYS A 146 -7.47 -2.07 -4.75
C LYS A 146 -6.47 -2.00 -3.59
N VAL A 147 -6.78 -2.64 -2.46
CA VAL A 147 -5.90 -2.74 -1.29
C VAL A 147 -4.55 -3.38 -1.66
N LYS A 148 -4.55 -4.49 -2.41
CA LYS A 148 -3.30 -5.12 -2.87
C LYS A 148 -2.45 -4.17 -3.73
N LYS A 149 -3.07 -3.48 -4.68
CA LYS A 149 -2.37 -2.53 -5.56
C LYS A 149 -1.71 -1.40 -4.76
N GLU A 150 -2.40 -0.86 -3.77
CA GLU A 150 -1.87 0.18 -2.88
C GLU A 150 -0.69 -0.33 -2.03
N SER A 151 -0.80 -1.54 -1.49
CA SER A 151 0.30 -2.17 -0.73
C SER A 151 1.56 -2.36 -1.57
N HIS A 152 1.43 -2.88 -2.80
CA HIS A 152 2.57 -3.04 -3.70
C HIS A 152 3.19 -1.70 -4.14
N ALA A 153 2.37 -0.65 -4.32
CA ALA A 153 2.85 0.69 -4.62
C ALA A 153 3.59 1.34 -3.43
N GLY A 154 3.15 1.07 -2.19
CA GLY A 154 3.80 1.53 -0.96
C GLY A 154 5.15 0.85 -0.69
N ASP A 155 5.25 -0.45 -0.99
CA ASP A 155 6.45 -1.26 -0.77
C ASP A 155 7.51 -1.07 -1.87
N GLY A 156 7.09 -1.07 -3.14
CA GLY A 156 8.01 -1.01 -4.28
C GLY A 156 8.70 0.35 -4.46
N PHE A 157 7.99 1.46 -4.19
CA PHE A 157 8.55 2.81 -4.41
C PHE A 157 9.50 3.25 -3.30
N SER A 158 9.32 2.74 -2.07
CA SER A 158 10.13 3.13 -0.91
C SER A 158 11.44 2.36 -0.84
N GLY A 159 11.46 1.06 -1.18
CA GLY A 159 12.67 0.23 -1.21
C GLY A 159 13.65 0.63 -2.31
N LEU A 160 13.18 0.79 -3.54
CA LEU A 160 14.03 1.15 -4.70
C LEU A 160 14.62 2.56 -4.59
N ARG A 161 13.89 3.54 -4.02
CA ARG A 161 14.46 4.87 -3.73
C ARG A 161 15.52 4.83 -2.64
N ARG A 162 15.33 4.03 -1.58
CA ARG A 162 16.34 3.89 -0.52
C ARG A 162 17.61 3.27 -1.06
N VAL A 163 17.50 2.21 -1.88
CA VAL A 163 18.66 1.57 -2.53
C VAL A 163 19.32 2.51 -3.54
N ALA A 164 18.56 3.22 -4.38
CA ALA A 164 19.12 4.17 -5.35
C ALA A 164 19.80 5.37 -4.67
N ILE A 165 19.23 5.91 -3.59
CA ILE A 165 19.83 7.01 -2.83
C ILE A 165 21.10 6.53 -2.13
N VAL A 166 21.08 5.39 -1.43
CA VAL A 166 22.27 4.82 -0.76
C VAL A 166 23.39 4.50 -1.76
N LEU A 167 23.05 3.88 -2.89
CA LEU A 167 24.02 3.57 -3.95
C LEU A 167 24.58 4.85 -4.59
N SER A 168 23.76 5.87 -4.85
CA SER A 168 24.24 7.14 -5.42
C SER A 168 25.12 7.94 -4.45
N SER A 169 24.80 7.94 -3.15
CA SER A 169 25.61 8.61 -2.13
C SER A 169 26.93 7.88 -1.85
N GLY A 170 26.94 6.54 -1.89
CA GLY A 170 28.16 5.75 -1.72
C GLY A 170 29.12 5.90 -2.90
N TRP A 171 28.59 5.94 -4.14
CA TRP A 171 29.40 6.19 -5.33
C TRP A 171 29.99 7.60 -5.37
N LEU A 172 29.20 8.63 -4.98
CA LEU A 172 29.68 10.00 -4.89
C LEU A 172 30.75 10.17 -3.80
N LEU A 173 30.58 9.54 -2.63
CA LEU A 173 31.62 9.53 -1.61
C LEU A 173 32.89 8.81 -2.08
N MET A 174 32.78 7.70 -2.81
CA MET A 174 33.94 6.98 -3.35
C MET A 174 34.69 7.81 -4.40
N VAL A 175 33.97 8.45 -5.32
CA VAL A 175 34.55 9.34 -6.34
C VAL A 175 35.15 10.61 -5.72
N PHE A 176 34.51 11.17 -4.70
CA PHE A 176 35.02 12.35 -3.99
C PHE A 176 36.25 12.03 -3.12
N THR A 177 36.30 10.84 -2.52
CA THR A 177 37.49 10.35 -1.80
C THR A 177 38.65 10.08 -2.77
N LEU A 178 38.36 9.55 -3.96
CA LEU A 178 39.35 9.34 -5.02
C LEU A 178 39.92 10.65 -5.58
N LEU A 179 39.08 11.68 -5.77
CA LEU A 179 39.50 13.00 -6.24
C LEU A 179 40.32 13.79 -5.20
N ILE A 180 40.06 13.61 -3.90
CA ILE A 180 40.85 14.26 -2.83
C ILE A 180 42.25 13.63 -2.70
N ILE A 181 42.43 12.37 -3.10
CA ILE A 181 43.72 11.66 -3.07
C ILE A 181 44.60 12.00 -4.29
N GLU A 182 44.04 12.70 -5.29
CA GLU A 182 44.69 13.05 -6.56
C GLU A 182 45.64 14.26 -6.45
N GLY A 183 46.39 14.33 -5.34
CA GLY A 183 47.72 14.94 -5.28
C GLY A 183 48.85 13.88 -5.41
N SER A 184 48.51 12.62 -5.66
CA SER A 184 49.48 11.52 -5.76
C SER A 184 49.37 10.77 -7.10
N PRO A 185 50.50 10.48 -7.79
CA PRO A 185 50.49 9.74 -9.05
C PRO A 185 50.29 8.25 -8.75
N PHE A 186 49.04 7.82 -8.58
CA PHE A 186 48.74 6.42 -8.29
C PHE A 186 48.55 5.60 -9.58
N PRO A 187 49.30 4.49 -9.79
CA PRO A 187 49.36 3.80 -11.08
C PRO A 187 48.22 2.78 -11.24
N TRP A 188 47.06 3.22 -11.71
CA TRP A 188 45.87 2.39 -11.91
C TRP A 188 46.08 1.14 -12.78
N HIS A 189 47.01 1.20 -13.74
CA HIS A 189 47.36 0.06 -14.59
C HIS A 189 47.98 -1.11 -13.81
N LYS A 190 48.60 -0.86 -12.65
CA LYS A 190 49.21 -1.93 -11.83
C LYS A 190 48.20 -2.68 -10.97
N LEU A 191 47.10 -2.03 -10.58
CA LEU A 191 46.03 -2.63 -9.76
C LEU A 191 45.09 -3.55 -10.56
N LEU A 192 44.92 -3.27 -11.85
CA LEU A 192 44.11 -4.08 -12.76
C LEU A 192 44.83 -5.39 -13.15
N VAL A 193 46.16 -5.36 -13.16
CA VAL A 193 47.02 -6.51 -13.48
C VAL A 193 47.36 -7.37 -12.25
N SER A 194 47.29 -6.81 -11.02
CA SER A 194 47.66 -7.51 -9.79
C SER A 194 46.53 -8.32 -9.12
N GLY A 195 45.32 -8.36 -9.70
CA GLY A 195 44.20 -9.13 -9.16
C GLY A 195 43.62 -8.61 -7.83
N LEU A 196 44.01 -7.39 -7.41
CA LEU A 196 43.59 -6.78 -6.15
C LEU A 196 42.26 -6.04 -6.20
N MET A 197 41.62 -5.95 -7.37
CA MET A 197 40.24 -5.46 -7.43
C MET A 197 39.28 -6.56 -6.99
N PRO A 198 38.45 -6.32 -5.94
CA PRO A 198 37.39 -7.24 -5.58
C PRO A 198 36.49 -7.46 -6.81
N VAL A 199 36.19 -8.72 -7.11
CA VAL A 199 35.31 -9.15 -8.21
C VAL A 199 34.01 -8.33 -8.24
N ALA A 200 33.51 -7.88 -7.09
CA ALA A 200 32.35 -7.00 -6.95
C ALA A 200 32.46 -5.64 -7.68
N VAL A 201 33.65 -5.05 -7.77
CA VAL A 201 33.86 -3.75 -8.45
C VAL A 201 33.82 -3.93 -9.97
N VAL A 202 34.45 -5.00 -10.48
CA VAL A 202 34.41 -5.36 -11.90
C VAL A 202 33.00 -5.75 -12.34
N TRP A 203 32.28 -6.50 -11.50
CA TRP A 203 30.88 -6.85 -11.74
C TRP A 203 29.94 -5.65 -11.67
N GLY A 204 30.20 -4.68 -10.78
CA GLY A 204 29.45 -3.42 -10.72
C GLY A 204 29.58 -2.60 -12.01
N ILE A 205 30.80 -2.51 -12.56
CA ILE A 205 31.06 -1.82 -13.82
C ILE A 205 30.42 -2.56 -15.01
N TRP A 206 30.50 -3.90 -15.04
CA TRP A 206 29.88 -4.71 -16.09
C TRP A 206 28.34 -4.62 -16.08
N TRP A 207 27.72 -4.60 -14.89
CA TRP A 207 26.27 -4.48 -14.73
C TRP A 207 25.75 -3.11 -15.22
N ILE A 208 26.51 -2.04 -14.99
CA ILE A 208 26.19 -0.69 -15.52
C ILE A 208 26.27 -0.67 -17.05
N TRP A 209 27.29 -1.30 -17.64
CA TRP A 209 27.44 -1.35 -19.09
C TRP A 209 26.37 -2.22 -19.76
N ALA A 210 26.03 -3.36 -19.17
CA ALA A 210 24.95 -4.23 -19.64
C ALA A 210 23.55 -3.60 -19.49
N GLY A 211 23.36 -2.76 -18.45
CA GLY A 211 22.13 -1.99 -18.25
C GLY A 211 21.94 -0.84 -19.25
N PHE A 212 23.04 -0.29 -19.79
CA PHE A 212 22.99 0.79 -20.78
C PHE A 212 22.71 0.26 -22.20
N ARG A 213 23.21 -0.93 -22.55
CA ARG A 213 23.02 -1.54 -23.88
C ARG A 213 21.60 -2.10 -24.12
N ARG A 214 20.75 -2.21 -23.10
CA ARG A 214 19.40 -2.78 -23.21
C ARG A 214 18.29 -1.73 -23.44
N ARG A 215 18.64 -0.48 -23.75
CA ARG A 215 17.69 0.60 -24.10
C ARG A 215 17.62 0.95 -25.59
N ASP A 216 18.43 0.31 -26.44
CA ASP A 216 18.51 0.60 -27.87
C ASP A 216 18.07 -0.59 -28.75
N VAL A 217 17.08 -1.38 -28.31
CA VAL A 217 16.25 -2.28 -29.15
C VAL A 217 14.82 -2.29 -28.63
#